data_AF-A0A2U8WTD8-F1
#
_entry.id   AF-A0A2U8WTD8-F1
#
_cell.length_a   1.000
_cell.length_b   1.000
_cell.length_c   1.000
_cell.angle_alpha   90.00
_cell.angle_beta   90.00
_cell.angle_gamma   90.00
#
_symmetry.space_group_name_H-M   'P 1'
#
loop_
_entity.id
_entity.type
_entity.pdbx_description
1 polymer ?
#
loop_
_entity_poly.entity_id
_entity_poly.type
_entity_poly.pdbx_seq_one_letter_code
_entity_poly.pdbx_strand_id
1 'polypeptide(L)'
;MPHHDTTALSGTIQHVFAHRFTLEADGAVHLADLGPKGAEAFPLAAGLHVTLEGERRPSEIKVARIAAPGRDPVEIHHKKPHHPGRKPHPDARVDPLVDPLAALAAVTAAGWTPTGEPRSKPKHVEVLARRGDGAWTELHVDASGTVYKEKAPDAAKWGAALA
;
A
#
# COMPACT_ATOMS: atom_id res chain seq x y z
N MET A 1 -4.40 -18.05 -9.08
CA MET A 1 -5.02 -16.96 -9.87
C MET A 1 -6.15 -16.41 -9.03
N PRO A 2 -6.18 -15.12 -8.62
CA PRO A 2 -7.34 -14.60 -7.93
C PRO A 2 -8.48 -14.46 -8.95
N HIS A 3 -9.56 -15.20 -8.73
CA HIS A 3 -10.80 -15.06 -9.50
C HIS A 3 -11.42 -13.73 -9.12
N HIS A 4 -11.48 -12.81 -10.08
CA HIS A 4 -12.21 -11.56 -9.94
C HIS A 4 -13.66 -11.86 -10.31
N ASP A 5 -14.47 -12.22 -9.32
CA ASP A 5 -15.88 -12.51 -9.55
C ASP A 5 -16.62 -11.20 -9.81
N THR A 6 -17.03 -10.99 -11.05
CA THR A 6 -17.94 -9.90 -11.42
C THR A 6 -19.34 -10.25 -10.91
N THR A 7 -20.00 -9.29 -10.26
CA THR A 7 -21.36 -9.40 -9.73
C THR A 7 -22.25 -8.31 -10.32
N ALA A 8 -23.52 -8.63 -10.50
CA ALA A 8 -24.58 -7.68 -10.87
C ALA A 8 -25.65 -7.69 -9.79
N LEU A 9 -26.11 -6.52 -9.34
CA LEU A 9 -27.12 -6.38 -8.28
C LEU A 9 -28.11 -5.27 -8.63
N SER A 10 -29.35 -5.43 -8.17
CA SER A 10 -30.39 -4.40 -8.21
C SER A 10 -30.91 -4.17 -6.81
N GLY A 11 -31.01 -2.92 -6.37
CA GLY A 11 -31.43 -2.63 -5.01
C GLY A 11 -31.55 -1.16 -4.68
N THR A 12 -31.77 -0.87 -3.40
CA THR A 12 -31.94 0.50 -2.89
C THR A 12 -30.72 0.96 -2.12
N ILE A 13 -30.25 2.17 -2.42
CA ILE A 13 -29.16 2.80 -1.67
C ILE A 13 -29.66 3.17 -0.28
N GLN A 14 -29.00 2.67 0.77
CA GLN A 14 -29.34 2.98 2.16
C GLN A 14 -28.56 4.17 2.70
N HIS A 15 -27.23 4.14 2.56
CA HIS A 15 -26.34 5.19 3.07
C HIS A 15 -25.27 5.55 2.04
N VAL A 16 -24.88 6.83 1.99
CA VAL A 16 -23.85 7.36 1.10
C VAL A 16 -22.71 7.96 1.93
N PHE A 17 -21.48 7.58 1.59
CA PHE A 17 -20.21 7.99 2.22
C PHE A 17 -19.26 8.50 1.13
N ALA A 18 -19.40 9.78 0.75
CA ALA A 18 -18.72 10.34 -0.41
C ALA A 18 -18.99 9.52 -1.69
N HIS A 19 -18.01 8.75 -2.17
CA HIS A 19 -18.11 7.92 -3.37
C HIS A 19 -18.44 6.45 -3.09
N ARG A 20 -18.64 6.09 -1.82
CA ARG A 20 -19.08 4.76 -1.39
C ARG A 20 -20.50 4.80 -0.92
N PHE A 21 -21.21 3.69 -1.01
CA PHE A 21 -22.57 3.58 -0.54
C PHE A 21 -22.92 2.14 -0.17
N THR A 22 -23.96 2.00 0.66
CA THR A 22 -24.56 0.70 0.96
C THR A 22 -25.76 0.47 0.06
N LEU A 23 -25.85 -0.72 -0.54
CA LEU A 23 -26.96 -1.18 -1.36
C LEU A 23 -27.64 -2.34 -0.64
N GLU A 24 -28.93 -2.23 -0.37
CA GLU A 24 -29.74 -3.38 0.03
C GLU A 24 -30.27 -4.06 -1.22
N ALA A 25 -29.86 -5.31 -1.43
CA ALA A 25 -30.25 -6.17 -2.55
C ALA A 25 -30.29 -7.63 -2.08
N ASP A 26 -31.22 -8.42 -2.59
CA ASP A 26 -31.34 -9.87 -2.28
C ASP A 26 -31.37 -10.19 -0.76
N GLY A 27 -31.94 -9.30 0.05
CA GLY A 27 -32.01 -9.46 1.51
C GLY A 27 -30.69 -9.24 2.25
N ALA A 28 -29.66 -8.73 1.58
CA ALA A 28 -28.36 -8.43 2.15
C ALA A 28 -27.94 -6.98 1.89
N VAL A 29 -27.07 -6.46 2.75
CA VAL A 29 -26.45 -5.14 2.56
C VAL A 29 -25.05 -5.31 1.97
N HIS A 30 -24.79 -4.63 0.86
CA HIS A 30 -23.51 -4.65 0.16
C HIS A 30 -22.86 -3.26 0.18
N LEU A 31 -21.57 -3.20 0.48
CA LEU A 31 -20.77 -1.99 0.30
C LEU A 31 -20.32 -1.90 -1.17
N ALA A 32 -20.57 -0.77 -1.81
CA ALA A 32 -20.18 -0.48 -3.18
C ALA A 32 -19.41 0.84 -3.29
N ASP A 33 -18.51 0.93 -4.26
CA ASP A 33 -17.62 2.07 -4.46
C ASP A 33 -17.58 2.47 -5.95
N LEU A 34 -18.02 3.70 -6.25
CA LEU A 34 -17.97 4.30 -7.61
C LEU A 34 -16.64 5.01 -7.90
N GLY A 35 -15.81 5.25 -6.89
CA GLY A 35 -14.69 6.18 -6.95
C GLY A 35 -15.15 7.63 -7.13
N PRO A 36 -14.26 8.63 -6.89
CA PRO A 36 -14.63 10.05 -6.98
C PRO A 36 -15.27 10.43 -8.32
N LYS A 37 -14.68 10.00 -9.43
CA LYS A 37 -15.19 10.29 -10.78
C LYS A 37 -16.56 9.66 -11.06
N GLY A 38 -16.78 8.44 -10.57
CA GLY A 38 -18.07 7.79 -10.74
C GLY A 38 -19.15 8.49 -9.93
N ALA A 39 -18.83 8.96 -8.71
CA ALA A 39 -19.77 9.73 -7.89
C ALA A 39 -20.05 11.14 -8.42
N GLU A 40 -19.09 11.76 -9.10
CA GLU A 40 -19.30 13.01 -9.85
C GLU A 40 -20.25 12.80 -11.04
N ALA A 41 -20.07 11.71 -11.80
CA ALA A 41 -20.88 11.38 -12.97
C ALA A 41 -22.27 10.81 -12.62
N PHE A 42 -22.39 10.13 -11.49
CA PHE A 42 -23.64 9.54 -11.01
C PHE A 42 -23.89 9.98 -9.55
N PRO A 43 -24.62 11.09 -9.34
CA PRO A 43 -24.93 11.58 -8.01
C PRO A 43 -25.71 10.56 -7.18
N LEU A 44 -25.10 10.12 -6.09
CA LEU A 44 -25.62 9.14 -5.15
C LEU A 44 -26.59 9.80 -4.16
N ALA A 45 -27.70 9.13 -3.86
CA ALA A 45 -28.67 9.55 -2.84
C ALA A 45 -29.26 8.33 -2.13
N ALA A 46 -29.50 8.45 -0.83
CA ALA A 46 -30.25 7.44 -0.08
C ALA A 46 -31.69 7.33 -0.62
N GLY A 47 -32.25 6.13 -0.64
CA GLY A 47 -33.55 5.80 -1.21
C GLY A 47 -33.56 5.63 -2.74
N LEU A 48 -32.44 5.90 -3.43
CA LEU A 48 -32.36 5.70 -4.87
C LEU A 48 -32.27 4.21 -5.21
N HIS A 49 -33.17 3.73 -6.06
CA HIS A 49 -33.09 2.38 -6.62
C HIS A 49 -32.15 2.36 -7.83
N VAL A 50 -31.17 1.46 -7.81
CA VAL A 50 -30.12 1.35 -8.83
C VAL A 50 -29.88 -0.10 -9.25
N THR A 51 -29.43 -0.29 -10.48
CA THR A 51 -28.74 -1.51 -10.92
C THR A 51 -27.26 -1.22 -11.04
N LEU A 52 -26.42 -2.15 -10.59
CA LEU A 52 -24.98 -2.02 -10.70
C LEU A 52 -24.33 -3.32 -11.14
N GLU A 53 -23.19 -3.19 -11.81
CA GLU A 53 -22.28 -4.27 -12.14
C GLU A 53 -20.89 -3.88 -11.66
N GLY A 54 -20.13 -4.83 -11.13
CA GLY A 54 -18.80 -4.54 -10.64
C GLY A 54 -18.05 -5.76 -10.15
N GLU A 55 -16.79 -5.55 -9.81
CA GLU A 55 -15.93 -6.59 -9.28
C GLU A 55 -16.16 -6.77 -7.78
N ARG A 56 -16.45 -7.99 -7.33
CA ARG A 56 -16.51 -8.32 -5.91
C ARG A 56 -15.09 -8.40 -5.34
N ARG A 57 -14.78 -7.50 -4.40
CA ARG A 57 -13.60 -7.55 -3.53
C ARG A 57 -14.00 -8.09 -2.16
N PRO A 58 -13.04 -8.51 -1.32
CA PRO A 58 -13.34 -8.99 0.04
C PRO A 58 -14.12 -7.98 0.91
N SER A 59 -13.97 -6.67 0.66
CA SER A 59 -14.57 -5.62 1.49
C SER A 59 -15.67 -4.81 0.81
N GLU A 60 -15.74 -4.83 -0.53
CA GLU A 60 -16.66 -3.97 -1.29
C GLU A 60 -16.85 -4.48 -2.72
N ILE A 61 -17.83 -3.92 -3.43
CA ILE A 61 -17.98 -4.05 -4.88
C ILE A 61 -17.34 -2.83 -5.53
N LYS A 62 -16.34 -3.04 -6.38
CA LYS A 62 -15.83 -1.99 -7.27
C LYS A 62 -16.73 -1.88 -8.48
N VAL A 63 -17.59 -0.88 -8.48
CA VAL A 63 -18.65 -0.72 -9.48
C VAL A 63 -18.05 -0.30 -10.82
N ALA A 64 -18.26 -1.09 -11.86
CA ALA A 64 -17.85 -0.80 -13.23
C ALA A 64 -18.97 -0.14 -14.05
N ARG A 65 -20.24 -0.35 -13.67
CA ARG A 65 -21.40 0.24 -14.32
C ARG A 65 -22.52 0.46 -13.31
N ILE A 66 -23.22 1.58 -13.40
CA ILE A 66 -24.39 1.88 -12.57
C ILE A 66 -25.49 2.54 -13.41
N ALA A 67 -26.74 2.20 -13.14
CA ALA A 67 -27.90 2.82 -13.77
C ALA A 67 -29.04 3.01 -12.76
N ALA A 68 -29.95 3.95 -13.04
CA ALA A 68 -31.21 4.12 -12.34
C ALA A 68 -32.32 4.41 -13.36
N PRO A 69 -33.59 4.11 -13.03
CA PRO A 69 -34.72 4.49 -13.88
C PRO A 69 -34.71 5.98 -14.22
N GLY A 70 -34.86 6.31 -15.50
CA GLY A 70 -34.88 7.70 -15.98
C GLY A 70 -33.52 8.40 -15.99
N ARG A 71 -32.41 7.66 -15.83
CA ARG A 71 -31.04 8.17 -15.97
C ARG A 71 -30.27 7.34 -16.98
N ASP A 72 -29.38 7.99 -17.71
CA ASP A 72 -28.44 7.28 -18.57
C ASP A 72 -27.50 6.41 -17.73
N PRO A 73 -27.22 5.17 -18.14
CA PRO A 73 -26.22 4.33 -17.49
C PRO A 73 -24.83 4.98 -17.52
N VAL A 74 -24.11 4.88 -16.41
CA VAL A 74 -22.75 5.41 -16.28
C VAL A 74 -21.78 4.25 -16.21
N GLU A 75 -20.81 4.23 -17.14
CA GLU A 75 -19.64 3.36 -17.07
C GLU A 75 -18.53 4.02 -16.26
N ILE A 76 -17.92 3.23 -15.38
CA ILE A 76 -16.95 3.70 -14.41
C ILE A 76 -15.61 3.03 -14.69
N HIS A 77 -14.68 3.83 -15.22
CA HIS A 77 -13.31 3.40 -15.41
C HIS A 77 -12.50 3.70 -14.15
N HIS A 78 -12.44 2.71 -13.25
CA HIS A 78 -11.48 2.72 -12.17
C HIS A 78 -10.07 2.61 -12.74
N LYS A 79 -9.27 3.67 -12.61
CA LYS A 79 -7.83 3.50 -12.76
C LYS A 79 -7.42 2.49 -11.71
N LYS A 80 -6.79 1.38 -12.12
CA LYS A 80 -6.12 0.48 -11.16
C LYS A 80 -5.32 1.36 -10.23
N PRO A 81 -5.39 1.16 -8.90
CA PRO A 81 -4.45 1.81 -8.02
C PRO A 81 -3.08 1.58 -8.63
N HIS A 82 -2.41 2.68 -8.99
CA HIS A 82 -0.98 2.63 -9.13
C HIS A 82 -0.50 2.30 -7.71
N HIS A 83 -0.48 1.01 -7.35
CA HIS A 83 0.60 0.57 -6.50
C HIS A 83 1.82 1.03 -7.27
N PRO A 84 2.59 1.99 -6.74
CA PRO A 84 3.85 2.30 -7.37
C PRO A 84 4.68 1.03 -7.21
N GLY A 85 4.59 0.13 -8.19
CA GLY A 85 5.76 -0.60 -8.61
C GLY A 85 6.77 0.49 -8.87
N ARG A 86 7.68 0.66 -7.93
CA ARG A 86 8.67 1.74 -7.82
C ARG A 86 9.31 1.97 -9.19
N LYS A 87 8.73 2.87 -9.99
CA LYS A 87 9.38 3.43 -11.17
C LYS A 87 10.15 4.65 -10.67
N PRO A 88 11.47 4.73 -10.91
CA PRO A 88 12.21 5.94 -10.56
C PRO A 88 11.62 7.10 -11.35
N HIS A 89 11.16 8.13 -10.64
CA HIS A 89 10.77 9.40 -11.26
C HIS A 89 12.07 10.10 -11.71
N PRO A 90 12.21 10.52 -12.98
CA PRO A 90 13.43 11.20 -13.46
C PRO A 90 13.67 12.58 -12.83
N ASP A 91 12.66 13.15 -12.15
CA ASP A 91 12.70 14.45 -11.46
C ASP A 91 12.39 14.36 -9.96
N ALA A 92 12.44 13.16 -9.36
CA ALA A 92 12.62 13.12 -7.92
C ALA A 92 14.03 13.67 -7.67
N ARG A 93 14.16 14.72 -6.85
CA ARG A 93 15.44 14.99 -6.17
C ARG A 93 15.91 13.64 -5.69
N VAL A 94 17.00 13.14 -6.25
CA VAL A 94 17.58 11.88 -5.81
C VAL A 94 17.95 12.17 -4.35
N ASP A 95 17.12 11.70 -3.42
CA ASP A 95 17.50 11.65 -2.02
C ASP A 95 18.90 11.01 -2.04
N PRO A 96 19.94 11.70 -1.56
CA PRO A 96 21.30 11.25 -1.75
C PRO A 96 21.38 9.80 -1.26
N LEU A 97 21.78 8.91 -2.17
CA LEU A 97 21.95 7.51 -1.84
C LEU A 97 22.89 7.47 -0.64
N VAL A 98 22.41 6.93 0.48
CA VAL A 98 23.25 6.77 1.67
C VAL A 98 24.41 5.87 1.29
N ASP A 99 25.63 6.40 1.34
CA ASP A 99 26.84 5.66 1.01
C ASP A 99 27.03 4.52 2.03
N PRO A 100 26.99 3.24 1.61
CA PRO A 100 27.17 2.10 2.51
C PRO A 100 28.52 2.13 3.23
N LEU A 101 29.56 2.67 2.61
CA LEU A 101 30.88 2.76 3.23
C LEU A 101 30.91 3.81 4.34
N ALA A 102 30.28 4.96 4.10
CA ALA A 102 30.10 6.00 5.13
C ALA A 102 29.24 5.48 6.30
N ALA A 103 28.19 4.70 6.02
CA ALA A 103 27.36 4.07 7.05
C ALA A 103 28.15 3.07 7.90
N LEU A 104 29.00 2.23 7.28
CA LEU A 104 29.90 1.31 8.00
C LEU A 104 30.90 2.06 8.89
N ALA A 105 31.49 3.14 8.38
CA ALA A 105 32.41 3.98 9.14
C ALA A 105 31.72 4.62 10.35
N ALA A 106 30.50 5.14 10.18
CA ALA A 106 29.72 5.73 11.26
C ALA A 106 29.32 4.72 12.33
N VAL A 107 28.90 3.51 11.92
CA VAL A 107 28.60 2.39 12.84
C VAL A 107 29.84 2.00 13.65
N THR A 108 30.99 1.90 12.98
CA THR A 108 32.27 1.60 13.64
C THR A 108 32.67 2.70 14.63
N ALA A 109 32.57 3.97 14.24
CA ALA A 109 32.83 5.11 15.10
C ALA A 109 31.88 5.18 16.31
N ALA A 110 30.65 4.68 16.17
CA ALA A 110 29.67 4.56 17.25
C ALA A 110 29.89 3.33 18.16
N GLY A 111 31.03 2.64 18.02
CA GLY A 111 31.45 1.53 18.90
C GLY A 111 30.84 0.18 18.56
N TRP A 112 30.29 0.03 17.36
CA TRP A 112 29.76 -1.25 16.88
C TRP A 112 30.77 -1.97 16.00
N THR A 113 30.74 -3.30 16.02
CA THR A 113 31.50 -4.16 15.11
C THR A 113 30.57 -4.69 14.04
N PRO A 114 30.60 -4.14 12.80
CA PRO A 114 29.77 -4.62 11.70
C PRO A 114 30.22 -5.99 11.17
N THR A 115 29.28 -6.76 10.63
CA THR A 115 29.53 -8.03 9.93
C THR A 115 28.60 -8.18 8.72
N GLY A 116 29.00 -8.98 7.75
CA GLY A 116 28.25 -9.20 6.51
C GLY A 116 28.19 -7.98 5.59
N GLU A 117 27.45 -8.12 4.49
CA GLU A 117 27.30 -7.06 3.50
C GLU A 117 26.19 -6.07 3.91
N PRO A 118 26.45 -4.75 3.95
CA PRO A 118 25.41 -3.75 4.20
C PRO A 118 24.33 -3.78 3.12
N ARG A 119 23.10 -3.49 3.51
CA ARG A 119 21.96 -3.52 2.57
C ARG A 119 21.42 -2.11 2.36
N SER A 120 21.60 -1.60 1.14
CA SER A 120 21.13 -0.26 0.76
C SER A 120 19.62 -0.22 0.57
N LYS A 121 18.97 0.76 1.22
CA LYS A 121 17.57 1.15 1.01
C LYS A 121 17.55 2.58 0.46
N PRO A 122 16.39 3.04 -0.07
CA PRO A 122 16.33 4.37 -0.67
C PRO A 122 16.64 5.52 0.29
N LYS A 123 16.50 5.31 1.60
CA LYS A 123 16.63 6.35 2.64
C LYS A 123 17.61 6.01 3.78
N HIS A 124 18.15 4.79 3.80
CA HIS A 124 19.05 4.32 4.87
C HIS A 124 19.84 3.11 4.39
N VAL A 125 20.89 2.76 5.14
CA VAL A 125 21.62 1.49 5.01
C VAL A 125 21.32 0.64 6.23
N GLU A 126 21.02 -0.64 6.00
CA GLU A 126 20.86 -1.62 7.05
C GLU A 126 22.22 -2.31 7.28
N VAL A 127 22.73 -2.28 8.50
CA VAL A 127 24.01 -2.87 8.89
C VAL A 127 23.77 -3.88 10.00
N LEU A 128 24.32 -5.09 9.86
CA LEU A 128 24.36 -6.05 10.95
C LEU A 128 25.60 -5.79 11.79
N ALA A 129 25.44 -5.56 13.09
CA ALA A 129 26.56 -5.28 13.98
C ALA A 129 26.28 -5.73 15.42
N ARG A 130 27.33 -5.80 16.24
CA ARG A 130 27.23 -6.02 17.70
C ARG A 130 28.16 -5.10 18.46
N ARG A 131 27.90 -4.90 19.76
CA ARG A 131 28.85 -4.24 20.68
C ARG A 131 29.53 -5.31 21.52
N GLY A 132 30.86 -5.42 21.41
CA GLY A 132 31.63 -6.44 22.14
C GLY A 132 31.13 -7.86 21.85
N ASP A 133 30.84 -8.60 22.92
CA ASP A 133 30.24 -9.95 22.92
C ASP A 133 28.69 -9.92 23.02
N GLY A 134 28.09 -8.74 22.90
CA GLY A 134 26.65 -8.56 22.94
C GLY A 134 25.91 -9.20 21.76
N ALA A 135 24.57 -9.16 21.85
CA ALA A 135 23.70 -9.68 20.81
C ALA A 135 23.93 -8.99 19.46
N TRP A 136 23.77 -9.75 18.38
CA TRP A 136 23.70 -9.19 17.03
C TRP A 136 22.46 -8.33 16.89
N THR A 137 22.62 -7.19 16.22
CA THR A 137 21.59 -6.17 16.02
C THR A 137 21.63 -5.68 14.57
N GLU A 138 20.46 -5.53 13.97
CA GLU A 138 20.31 -4.80 12.72
C GLU A 138 20.14 -3.31 13.04
N LEU A 139 21.06 -2.50 12.53
CA LEU A 139 21.10 -1.05 12.65
C LEU A 139 20.58 -0.41 11.37
N HIS A 140 19.76 0.62 11.50
CA HIS A 140 19.36 1.46 10.35
C HIS A 140 20.10 2.79 10.45
N VAL A 141 20.92 3.07 9.44
CA VAL A 141 21.81 4.23 9.37
C VAL A 141 21.29 5.18 8.29
N ASP A 142 21.00 6.42 8.64
CA ASP A 142 20.57 7.42 7.66
C ASP A 142 21.75 8.08 6.90
N ALA A 143 21.43 9.03 6.01
CA ALA A 143 22.42 9.75 5.21
C ALA A 143 23.44 10.57 6.04
N SER A 144 23.12 10.88 7.29
CA SER A 144 24.02 11.61 8.21
C SER A 144 24.98 10.68 8.97
N GLY A 145 24.84 9.35 8.80
CA GLY A 145 25.56 8.37 9.61
C GLY A 145 24.91 8.10 10.96
N THR A 146 23.70 8.62 11.20
CA THR A 146 23.00 8.43 12.48
C THR A 146 22.29 7.07 12.50
N VAL A 147 22.56 6.27 13.53
CA VAL A 147 21.77 5.08 13.84
C VAL A 147 20.45 5.53 14.47
N TYR A 148 19.36 5.50 13.71
CA TYR A 148 18.05 5.95 14.22
C TYR A 148 17.15 4.78 14.65
N LYS A 149 17.54 3.54 14.34
CA LYS A 149 16.78 2.34 14.73
C LYS A 149 17.71 1.15 14.94
N GLU A 150 17.42 0.42 16.02
CA GLU A 150 18.05 -0.84 16.40
C GLU A 150 16.96 -1.90 16.51
N LYS A 151 17.19 -3.10 15.96
CA LYS A 151 16.27 -4.23 16.16
C LYS A 151 16.99 -5.57 16.08
N ALA A 152 16.36 -6.62 16.61
CA ALA A 152 16.83 -7.98 16.44
C ALA A 152 16.98 -8.32 14.93
N PRO A 153 18.05 -9.03 14.55
CA PRO A 153 18.29 -9.38 13.16
C PRO A 153 17.29 -10.44 12.72
N ASP A 154 16.72 -10.24 11.54
CA ASP A 154 15.90 -11.24 10.88
C ASP A 154 16.78 -12.40 10.39
N ALA A 155 16.48 -13.62 10.83
CA ALA A 155 17.29 -14.81 10.52
C ALA A 155 17.25 -15.21 9.03
N ALA A 156 16.14 -14.96 8.33
CA ALA A 156 16.04 -15.22 6.89
C ALA A 156 16.88 -14.21 6.08
N LYS A 157 17.01 -12.98 6.60
CA LYS A 157 17.78 -11.90 6.00
C LYS A 157 19.28 -12.01 6.27
N TRP A 158 19.66 -12.40 7.49
CA TRP A 158 21.03 -12.33 7.99
C TRP A 158 21.66 -13.69 8.29
N GLY A 159 20.95 -14.80 8.09
CA GLY A 159 21.39 -16.14 8.50
C GLY A 159 22.81 -16.51 8.04
N ALA A 160 23.22 -16.12 6.83
CA ALA A 160 24.57 -16.38 6.33
C ALA A 160 25.67 -15.58 7.06
N ALA A 161 25.34 -14.42 7.62
CA ALA A 161 26.27 -13.57 8.38
C ALA A 161 26.22 -13.83 9.90
N LEU A 162 25.24 -14.60 10.35
CA LEU A 162 25.05 -15.02 11.75
C LEU A 162 25.54 -16.45 12.03
N ALA A 163 25.84 -17.21 10.97
CA ALA A 163 26.41 -18.56 11.03
C ALA A 163 27.91 -18.52 11.35
#